data_AF-A0A817V3W9-F1
#
_entry.id   AF-A0A817V3W9-F1
#
_cell.length_a   1.000
_cell.length_b   1.000
_cell.length_c   1.000
_cell.angle_alpha   90.00
_cell.angle_beta   90.00
_cell.angle_gamma   90.00
#
_symmetry.space_group_name_H-M   'P 1'
#
loop_
_entity.id
_entity.type
_entity.pdbx_description
1 polymer ?
#
loop_
_entity_poly.entity_id
_entity_poly.type
_entity_poly.pdbx_seq_one_letter_code
_entity_poly.pdbx_strand_id
1 'polypeptide(L)'
;MATITDNDKYVLNVIFNPNYPLDFDQEAPTDASDSENENQLLEIKKLEEEGVRLAEQNRLVEAIEHFNQAIALNPQNPSAYNNRAQAYQLLKAMVDLSTAIDLSSNAKNNQKTLSLALTQRGILNRFLGDEKASLDDFTRAAELGSAFAKQQILLLNPYAAACNQMLSKMMKKTSYTS
;
A
#
# COMPACT_ATOMS: atom_id res chain seq x y z
N MET A 1 -1.20 -8.91 28.20
CA MET A 1 -0.92 -8.74 29.64
C MET A 1 0.29 -7.84 29.73
N ALA A 2 0.15 -6.63 30.28
CA ALA A 2 1.27 -5.69 30.38
C ALA A 2 2.29 -6.24 31.39
N THR A 3 3.51 -6.51 30.93
CA THR A 3 4.62 -6.92 31.78
C THR A 3 5.16 -5.69 32.49
N ILE A 4 5.06 -5.67 33.82
CA ILE A 4 5.62 -4.64 34.69
C ILE A 4 7.11 -4.49 34.36
N THR A 5 7.52 -3.29 33.94
CA THR A 5 8.92 -3.00 33.60
C THR A 5 9.78 -3.07 34.86
N ASP A 6 11.09 -3.27 34.71
CA ASP A 6 11.97 -3.35 35.89
C ASP A 6 12.03 -2.01 36.65
N ASN A 7 11.77 -0.89 35.95
CA ASN A 7 11.55 0.41 36.56
C ASN A 7 10.25 0.44 37.40
N ASP A 8 9.14 -0.10 36.87
CA ASP A 8 7.89 -0.22 37.63
C ASP A 8 8.08 -1.11 38.87
N LYS A 9 8.82 -2.23 38.75
CA LYS A 9 9.13 -3.09 39.90
C LYS A 9 9.95 -2.34 40.95
N TYR A 10 10.95 -1.57 40.53
CA TYR A 10 11.79 -0.77 41.41
C TYR A 10 10.98 0.29 42.16
N VAL A 11 10.17 1.08 41.43
CA VAL A 11 9.27 2.10 42.01
C VAL A 11 8.28 1.48 42.98
N LEU A 12 7.66 0.34 42.61
CA LEU A 12 6.75 -0.38 43.52
C LEU A 12 7.49 -0.86 44.77
N ASN A 13 8.72 -1.37 44.64
CA ASN A 13 9.49 -1.88 45.78
C ASN A 13 9.86 -0.75 46.76
N VAL A 14 10.19 0.43 46.27
CA VAL A 14 10.48 1.62 47.09
C VAL A 14 9.22 2.12 47.82
N ILE A 15 8.06 2.09 47.16
CA ILE A 15 6.78 2.52 47.74
C ILE A 15 6.30 1.56 48.84
N PHE A 16 6.46 0.25 48.64
CA PHE A 16 5.89 -0.76 49.53
C PHE A 16 6.86 -1.28 50.62
N ASN A 17 8.16 -0.97 50.56
CA ASN A 17 9.14 -1.35 51.59
C ASN A 17 9.77 -0.13 52.28
N PRO A 18 9.23 0.35 53.42
CA PRO A 18 9.66 1.58 54.08
C PRO A 18 11.07 1.53 54.70
N ASN A 19 11.72 0.36 54.72
CA ASN A 19 13.11 0.18 55.18
C ASN A 19 14.08 -0.16 54.03
N TYR A 20 13.65 -0.02 52.77
CA TYR A 20 14.52 -0.27 51.63
C TYR A 20 15.59 0.84 51.56
N PRO A 21 16.89 0.51 51.40
CA PRO A 21 17.95 1.50 51.33
C PRO A 21 17.72 2.41 50.12
N LEU A 22 17.52 3.71 50.37
CA LEU A 22 17.45 4.73 49.33
C LEU A 22 18.88 5.06 48.88
N ASP A 23 19.42 4.22 47.99
CA ASP A 23 20.70 4.49 47.34
C ASP A 23 20.43 5.39 46.12
N PHE A 24 20.49 6.71 46.32
CA PHE A 24 20.21 7.71 45.27
C PHE A 24 21.29 7.77 44.17
N ASP A 25 22.37 7.00 44.32
CA ASP A 25 23.52 7.00 43.42
C ASP A 25 23.49 5.86 42.38
N GLN A 26 22.45 5.00 42.39
CA GLN A 26 22.19 4.14 41.23
C GLN A 26 21.42 4.96 40.20
N GLU A 27 22.17 5.55 39.25
CA GLU A 27 21.57 6.00 38.00
C GLU A 27 20.70 4.86 37.45
N ALA A 28 19.41 5.13 37.29
CA ALA A 28 18.51 4.24 36.58
C ALA A 28 19.20 3.85 35.27
N PRO A 29 19.17 2.56 34.86
CA PRO A 29 19.73 2.17 33.58
C PRO A 29 19.13 3.10 32.52
N THR A 30 19.95 3.95 31.91
CA THR A 30 19.50 4.90 30.90
C THR A 30 18.81 4.09 29.79
N ASP A 31 17.53 4.40 29.53
CA ASP A 31 16.60 3.70 28.64
C ASP A 31 17.13 3.49 27.21
N ALA A 32 18.04 2.55 27.02
CA ALA A 32 18.38 2.02 25.70
C ALA A 32 17.16 1.33 25.08
N SER A 33 16.27 0.74 25.90
CA SER A 33 15.06 0.04 25.45
C SER A 33 14.05 0.95 24.78
N ASP A 34 13.89 2.20 25.22
CA ASP A 34 12.92 3.11 24.60
C ASP A 34 13.41 3.61 23.24
N SER A 35 14.72 3.84 23.11
CA SER A 35 15.34 4.22 21.85
C SER A 35 15.36 3.07 20.82
N GLU A 36 15.58 1.82 21.26
CA GLU A 36 15.55 0.64 20.40
C GLU A 36 14.11 0.34 19.92
N ASN A 37 13.12 0.51 20.79
CA ASN A 37 11.71 0.38 20.44
C ASN A 37 11.25 1.45 19.43
N GLU A 38 11.70 2.70 19.59
CA GLU A 38 11.40 3.78 18.62
C GLU A 38 12.08 3.54 17.26
N ASN A 39 13.33 3.09 17.26
CA ASN A 39 14.07 2.77 16.03
C ASN A 39 13.44 1.59 15.28
N GLN A 40 13.03 0.54 15.99
CA GLN A 40 12.34 -0.61 15.42
C GLN A 40 10.97 -0.23 14.85
N LEU A 41 10.21 0.62 15.55
CA LEU A 41 8.92 1.12 15.06
C LEU A 41 9.07 1.97 13.79
N LEU A 42 10.12 2.81 13.73
CA LEU A 42 10.44 3.59 12.54
C LEU A 42 10.82 2.70 11.36
N GLU A 43 11.59 1.64 11.60
CA GLU A 43 11.96 0.65 10.58
C GLU A 43 10.74 -0.10 10.04
N ILE A 44 9.85 -0.58 10.92
CA ILE A 44 8.59 -1.22 10.52
C ILE A 44 7.76 -0.29 9.63
N LYS A 45 7.60 0.96 10.04
CA LYS A 45 6.84 1.96 9.28
C LYS A 45 7.45 2.17 7.89
N LYS A 46 8.77 2.27 7.82
CA LYS A 46 9.50 2.42 6.56
C LYS A 46 9.28 1.21 5.64
N LEU A 47 9.36 -0.01 6.18
CA LEU A 47 9.08 -1.22 5.40
C LEU A 47 7.64 -1.25 4.87
N GLU A 48 6.66 -0.81 5.67
CA GLU A 48 5.27 -0.70 5.21
C GLU A 48 5.10 0.34 4.11
N GLU A 49 5.69 1.54 4.26
CA GLU A 49 5.65 2.59 3.25
C GLU A 49 6.32 2.15 1.94
N GLU A 50 7.47 1.48 2.02
CA GLU A 50 8.15 0.91 0.86
C GLU A 50 7.34 -0.20 0.19
N GLY A 51 6.73 -1.08 0.98
CA GLY A 51 5.83 -2.13 0.49
C GLY A 51 4.61 -1.56 -0.23
N VAL A 52 3.97 -0.52 0.32
CA VAL A 52 2.85 0.18 -0.32
C VAL A 52 3.29 0.80 -1.64
N ARG A 53 4.43 1.52 -1.64
CA ARG A 53 4.97 2.14 -2.86
C ARG A 53 5.29 1.10 -3.94
N LEU A 54 5.80 -0.06 -3.57
CA LEU A 54 6.06 -1.17 -4.51
C LEU A 54 4.75 -1.76 -5.06
N ALA A 55 3.73 -1.90 -4.22
CA ALA A 55 2.42 -2.35 -4.67
C ALA A 55 1.80 -1.38 -5.68
N GLU A 56 1.90 -0.07 -5.43
CA GLU A 56 1.50 1.00 -6.36
C GLU A 56 2.32 1.04 -7.66
N GLN A 57 3.41 0.29 -7.76
CA GLN A 57 4.23 0.12 -8.96
C GLN A 57 4.02 -1.23 -9.64
N ASN A 58 2.96 -1.96 -9.28
CA ASN A 58 2.69 -3.32 -9.74
C ASN A 58 3.78 -4.35 -9.34
N ARG A 59 4.65 -4.02 -8.38
CA ARG A 59 5.69 -4.92 -7.86
C ARG A 59 5.18 -5.67 -6.63
N LEU A 60 4.05 -6.37 -6.81
CA LEU A 60 3.27 -6.98 -5.73
C LEU A 60 4.07 -8.04 -4.94
N VAL A 61 4.90 -8.83 -5.62
CA VAL A 61 5.74 -9.86 -4.96
C VAL A 61 6.75 -9.22 -4.01
N GLU A 62 7.37 -8.12 -4.44
CA GLU A 62 8.35 -7.40 -3.62
C GLU A 62 7.68 -6.65 -2.47
N ALA A 63 6.49 -6.07 -2.73
CA ALA A 63 5.66 -5.49 -1.68
C ALA A 63 5.32 -6.49 -0.56
N ILE A 64 4.94 -7.72 -0.94
CA ILE A 64 4.66 -8.81 0.00
C ILE A 64 5.89 -9.12 0.87
N GLU A 65 7.09 -9.09 0.28
CA GLU A 65 8.32 -9.34 1.02
C GLU A 65 8.61 -8.26 2.06
N HIS A 66 8.44 -6.99 1.70
CA HIS A 66 8.54 -5.89 2.67
C HIS A 66 7.51 -6.01 3.80
N PHE A 67 6.27 -6.42 3.51
CA PHE A 67 5.29 -6.67 4.56
C PHE A 67 5.64 -7.89 5.43
N ASN A 68 6.26 -8.93 4.86
CA ASN A 68 6.76 -10.07 5.64
C ASN A 68 7.85 -9.62 6.62
N GLN A 69 8.77 -8.76 6.18
CA GLN A 69 9.81 -8.20 7.03
C GLN A 69 9.22 -7.34 8.16
N ALA A 70 8.24 -6.48 7.85
CA ALA A 70 7.52 -5.70 8.84
C ALA A 70 6.81 -6.58 9.89
N ILE A 71 6.21 -7.70 9.46
CA ILE A 71 5.57 -8.69 10.34
C ILE A 71 6.61 -9.43 11.19
N ALA A 72 7.77 -9.74 10.64
CA ALA A 72 8.86 -10.40 11.38
C ALA A 72 9.39 -9.50 12.51
N LEU A 73 9.49 -8.20 12.25
CA LEU A 73 9.89 -7.20 13.25
C LEU A 73 8.80 -6.95 14.29
N ASN A 74 7.52 -6.93 13.91
CA ASN A 74 6.40 -6.84 14.85
C ASN A 74 5.22 -7.72 14.43
N PRO A 75 5.12 -8.93 15.00
CA PRO A 75 4.02 -9.86 14.72
C PRO A 75 2.64 -9.36 15.16
N GLN A 76 2.57 -8.29 15.96
CA GLN A 76 1.32 -7.66 16.43
C GLN A 76 0.94 -6.41 15.62
N ASN A 77 1.60 -6.15 14.48
CA ASN A 77 1.24 -5.03 13.61
C ASN A 77 0.08 -5.39 12.66
N PRO A 78 -1.17 -4.96 12.94
CA PRO A 78 -2.32 -5.30 12.08
C PRO A 78 -2.24 -4.69 10.68
N SER A 79 -1.58 -3.53 10.53
CA SER A 79 -1.46 -2.84 9.24
C SER A 79 -0.66 -3.67 8.24
N ALA A 80 0.47 -4.25 8.66
CA ALA A 80 1.30 -5.08 7.79
C ALA A 80 0.56 -6.34 7.30
N TYR A 81 -0.26 -6.98 8.14
CA TYR A 81 -1.10 -8.11 7.69
C TYR A 81 -2.18 -7.67 6.70
N ASN A 82 -2.84 -6.54 6.96
CA ASN A 82 -3.87 -6.01 6.08
C ASN A 82 -3.28 -5.64 4.70
N ASN A 83 -2.13 -4.98 4.67
CA ASN A 83 -1.46 -4.58 3.43
C ASN A 83 -0.98 -5.82 2.65
N ARG A 84 -0.42 -6.83 3.33
CA ARG A 84 -0.04 -8.10 2.70
C ARG A 84 -1.24 -8.85 2.12
N ALA A 85 -2.36 -8.89 2.83
CA ALA A 85 -3.58 -9.53 2.36
C ALA A 85 -4.11 -8.86 1.08
N GLN A 86 -4.12 -7.53 1.04
CA GLN A 86 -4.48 -6.78 -0.16
C GLN A 86 -3.54 -7.08 -1.34
N ALA A 87 -2.22 -7.11 -1.09
CA ALA A 87 -1.24 -7.45 -2.13
C ALA A 87 -1.45 -8.87 -2.69
N TYR A 88 -1.75 -9.86 -1.85
CA TYR A 88 -2.10 -11.21 -2.31
C TYR A 88 -3.39 -11.25 -3.15
N GLN A 89 -4.43 -10.50 -2.74
CA GLN A 89 -5.68 -10.43 -3.49
C GLN A 89 -5.46 -9.83 -4.88
N LEU A 90 -4.68 -8.75 -4.96
CA LEU A 90 -4.31 -8.10 -6.23
C LEU A 90 -3.53 -9.07 -7.13
N LEU A 91 -2.53 -9.76 -6.58
CA LEU A 91 -1.70 -10.69 -7.34
C LEU A 91 -2.55 -11.84 -7.91
N LYS A 92 -3.41 -12.43 -7.08
CA LYS A 92 -4.31 -13.50 -7.51
C LYS A 92 -5.27 -13.01 -8.59
N ALA A 93 -5.87 -11.84 -8.41
CA ALA A 93 -6.76 -11.25 -9.41
C ALA A 93 -6.05 -11.03 -10.76
N MET A 94 -4.80 -10.56 -10.75
CA MET A 94 -4.02 -10.40 -11.99
C MET A 94 -3.77 -11.72 -12.71
N VAL A 95 -3.45 -12.79 -11.97
CA VAL A 95 -3.22 -14.13 -12.52
C VAL A 95 -4.51 -14.69 -13.13
N ASP A 96 -5.62 -14.62 -12.39
CA ASP A 96 -6.92 -15.13 -12.83
C ASP A 96 -7.43 -14.37 -14.07
N LEU A 97 -7.27 -13.05 -14.11
CA LEU A 97 -7.65 -12.22 -15.26
C LEU A 97 -6.78 -12.52 -16.49
N SER A 98 -5.48 -12.71 -16.31
CA SER A 98 -4.57 -13.07 -17.41
C SER A 98 -4.92 -14.45 -17.98
N THR A 99 -5.20 -15.41 -17.11
CA THR A 99 -5.68 -16.74 -17.52
C THR A 99 -7.00 -16.64 -18.28
N ALA A 100 -7.95 -15.82 -17.82
CA ALA A 100 -9.22 -15.61 -18.50
C ALA A 100 -9.05 -14.98 -19.90
N ILE A 101 -8.10 -14.06 -20.06
CA ILE A 101 -7.72 -13.46 -21.35
C ILE A 101 -7.15 -14.53 -22.29
N ASP A 102 -6.23 -15.36 -21.81
CA ASP A 102 -5.59 -16.40 -22.62
C ASP A 102 -6.59 -17.46 -23.09
N LEU A 103 -7.48 -17.91 -22.20
CA LEU A 103 -8.54 -18.86 -22.55
C LEU A 103 -9.58 -18.26 -23.50
N SER A 104 -9.91 -16.97 -23.35
CA SER A 104 -10.93 -16.31 -24.17
C SER A 104 -10.40 -15.86 -25.54
N SER A 105 -9.11 -15.55 -25.66
CA SER A 105 -8.47 -15.13 -26.92
C SER A 105 -8.44 -16.25 -27.96
N ASN A 106 -8.37 -17.50 -27.52
CA ASN A 106 -8.35 -18.68 -28.37
C ASN A 106 -9.75 -19.14 -28.83
N ALA A 107 -10.82 -18.57 -28.28
CA ALA A 107 -12.19 -19.00 -28.54
C ALA A 107 -13.02 -17.90 -29.24
N LYS A 108 -13.42 -18.14 -30.50
CA LYS A 108 -14.23 -17.19 -31.30
C LYS A 108 -15.53 -16.74 -30.63
N ASN A 109 -16.09 -17.54 -29.72
CA ASN A 109 -17.37 -17.27 -29.06
C ASN A 109 -17.25 -16.57 -27.69
N ASN A 110 -16.04 -16.26 -27.21
CA ASN A 110 -15.82 -15.70 -25.87
C ASN A 110 -15.43 -14.21 -25.88
N GLN A 111 -15.73 -13.48 -26.96
CA GLN A 111 -15.34 -12.08 -27.13
C GLN A 111 -15.87 -11.16 -26.01
N LYS A 112 -17.07 -11.44 -25.48
CA LYS A 112 -17.62 -10.70 -24.34
C LYS A 112 -16.79 -10.91 -23.07
N THR A 113 -16.42 -12.15 -22.78
CA THR A 113 -15.57 -12.50 -21.63
C THR A 113 -14.19 -11.90 -21.77
N LEU A 114 -13.60 -11.95 -22.97
CA LEU A 114 -12.32 -11.33 -23.27
C LEU A 114 -12.37 -9.81 -23.04
N SER A 115 -13.40 -9.13 -23.56
CA SER A 115 -13.60 -7.69 -23.37
C SER A 115 -13.74 -7.32 -21.89
N LEU A 116 -14.48 -8.11 -21.11
CA LEU A 116 -14.64 -7.91 -19.67
C LEU A 116 -13.31 -8.12 -18.93
N ALA A 117 -12.61 -9.23 -19.18
CA ALA A 117 -11.36 -9.56 -18.50
C ALA A 117 -10.28 -8.50 -18.77
N LEU A 118 -10.15 -8.04 -20.02
CA LEU A 118 -9.28 -6.92 -20.40
C LEU A 118 -9.68 -5.63 -19.67
N THR A 119 -10.97 -5.30 -19.64
CA THR A 119 -11.45 -4.11 -18.93
C THR A 119 -11.10 -4.16 -17.44
N GLN A 120 -11.34 -5.30 -16.79
CA GLN A 120 -11.04 -5.47 -15.37
C GLN A 120 -9.53 -5.42 -15.09
N ARG A 121 -8.71 -6.03 -15.93
CA ARG A 121 -7.24 -5.99 -15.78
C ARG A 121 -6.70 -4.58 -16.03
N GLY A 122 -7.25 -3.85 -16.99
CA GLY A 122 -6.93 -2.44 -17.22
C GLY A 122 -7.23 -1.55 -16.02
N ILE A 123 -8.36 -1.77 -15.33
CA ILE A 123 -8.69 -1.07 -14.08
C ILE A 123 -7.64 -1.36 -13.00
N LEU A 124 -7.25 -2.63 -12.82
CA LEU A 124 -6.23 -3.01 -11.85
C LEU A 124 -4.87 -2.40 -12.19
N ASN A 125 -4.42 -2.49 -13.45
CA ASN A 125 -3.17 -1.89 -13.88
C ASN A 125 -3.14 -0.37 -13.64
N ARG A 126 -4.26 0.31 -13.88
CA ARG A 126 -4.39 1.75 -13.59
C ARG A 126 -4.29 2.04 -12.08
N PHE A 127 -4.93 1.22 -11.26
CA PHE A 127 -4.85 1.34 -9.80
C PHE A 127 -3.42 1.10 -9.30
N LEU A 128 -2.69 0.20 -9.94
CA LEU A 128 -1.30 -0.15 -9.66
C LEU A 128 -0.28 0.75 -10.41
N GLY A 129 -0.71 1.94 -10.87
CA GLY A 129 0.17 2.93 -11.49
C GLY A 129 0.75 2.57 -12.87
N ASP A 130 0.47 1.38 -13.40
CA ASP A 130 0.90 0.95 -14.73
C ASP A 130 -0.08 1.45 -15.80
N GLU A 131 -0.02 2.76 -16.06
CA GLU A 131 -0.86 3.43 -17.06
C GLU A 131 -0.65 2.85 -18.47
N LYS A 132 0.56 2.35 -18.76
CA LYS A 132 0.87 1.77 -20.08
C LYS A 132 0.15 0.44 -20.28
N ALA A 133 0.27 -0.49 -19.32
CA ALA A 133 -0.44 -1.77 -19.40
C ALA A 133 -1.96 -1.59 -19.34
N SER A 134 -2.41 -0.63 -18.53
CA SER A 134 -3.81 -0.20 -18.48
C SER A 134 -4.35 0.27 -19.83
N LEU A 135 -3.61 1.15 -20.51
CA LEU A 135 -3.99 1.67 -21.82
C LEU A 135 -4.05 0.57 -22.88
N ASP A 136 -3.11 -0.38 -22.88
CA ASP A 136 -3.12 -1.54 -23.78
C ASP A 136 -4.39 -2.38 -23.59
N ASP A 137 -4.68 -2.74 -22.33
CA ASP A 137 -5.86 -3.53 -21.98
C ASP A 137 -7.17 -2.81 -22.36
N PHE A 138 -7.27 -1.51 -22.08
CA PHE A 138 -8.46 -0.75 -22.47
C PHE A 138 -8.59 -0.62 -23.98
N THR A 139 -7.50 -0.44 -24.71
CA THR A 139 -7.52 -0.37 -26.19
C THR A 139 -8.08 -1.66 -26.76
N ARG A 140 -7.56 -2.80 -26.32
CA ARG A 140 -8.04 -4.13 -26.76
C ARG A 140 -9.50 -4.36 -26.36
N ALA A 141 -9.90 -3.96 -25.16
CA ALA A 141 -11.30 -4.08 -24.74
C ALA A 141 -12.25 -3.17 -25.56
N ALA A 142 -11.79 -1.98 -25.95
CA ALA A 142 -12.54 -1.03 -26.77
C ALA A 142 -12.77 -1.54 -28.21
N GLU A 143 -11.77 -2.21 -28.79
CA GLU A 143 -11.88 -2.90 -30.08
C GLU A 143 -12.95 -4.01 -30.03
N LEU A 144 -13.10 -4.66 -28.88
CA LEU A 144 -14.15 -5.65 -28.62
C LEU A 144 -15.51 -5.04 -28.25
N GLY A 145 -15.65 -3.71 -28.29
CA GLY A 145 -16.91 -3.00 -28.09
C GLY A 145 -17.17 -2.48 -26.68
N SER A 146 -16.20 -2.52 -25.75
CA SER A 146 -16.38 -1.97 -24.41
C SER A 146 -16.48 -0.44 -24.44
N ALA A 147 -17.69 0.09 -24.16
CA ALA A 147 -17.93 1.53 -24.05
C ALA A 147 -17.18 2.13 -22.85
N PHE A 148 -17.10 1.39 -21.74
CA PHE A 148 -16.34 1.81 -20.56
C PHE A 148 -14.85 1.96 -20.88
N ALA A 149 -14.25 0.98 -21.58
CA ALA A 149 -12.83 1.05 -21.95
C ALA A 149 -12.53 2.26 -22.85
N LYS A 150 -13.41 2.55 -23.83
CA LYS A 150 -13.32 3.77 -24.66
C LYS A 150 -13.29 5.04 -23.81
N GLN A 151 -14.15 5.14 -22.80
CA GLN A 151 -14.17 6.26 -21.88
C GLN A 151 -12.86 6.34 -21.06
N GLN A 152 -12.34 5.21 -20.57
CA GLN A 152 -11.09 5.21 -19.81
C GLN A 152 -9.88 5.64 -20.63
N ILE A 153 -9.79 5.25 -21.92
CA ILE A 153 -8.73 5.71 -22.83
C ILE A 153 -8.73 7.25 -22.94
N LEU A 154 -9.92 7.87 -23.03
CA LEU A 154 -10.03 9.33 -23.10
C LEU A 154 -9.55 10.01 -21.80
N LEU A 155 -9.77 9.38 -20.64
CA LEU A 155 -9.32 9.89 -19.34
C LEU A 155 -7.80 9.72 -19.16
N LEU A 156 -7.22 8.66 -19.73
CA LEU A 156 -5.78 8.41 -19.76
C LEU A 156 -5.04 9.32 -20.77
N ASN A 157 -5.77 9.99 -21.67
CA ASN A 157 -5.17 10.88 -22.64
C ASN A 157 -4.57 12.13 -21.94
N PRO A 158 -3.26 12.39 -22.06
CA PRO A 158 -2.58 13.51 -21.40
C PRO A 158 -3.14 14.88 -21.76
N TYR A 159 -3.82 15.03 -22.92
CA TYR A 159 -4.46 16.30 -23.30
C TYR A 159 -5.63 16.67 -22.37
N ALA A 160 -6.40 15.70 -21.86
CA ALA A 160 -7.49 15.98 -20.90
C ALA A 160 -6.94 16.41 -19.53
N ALA A 161 -5.84 15.80 -19.07
CA ALA A 161 -5.16 16.16 -17.83
C ALA A 161 -4.50 17.55 -17.90
N ALA A 162 -3.88 17.88 -19.04
CA ALA A 162 -3.24 19.18 -19.26
C ALA A 162 -4.27 20.33 -19.30
N CYS A 163 -5.41 20.15 -19.97
CA CYS A 163 -6.49 21.15 -19.97
C CYS A 163 -7.04 21.41 -18.55
N ASN A 164 -7.24 20.35 -17.75
CA ASN A 164 -7.72 20.49 -16.38
C ASN A 164 -6.71 21.17 -15.45
N GLN A 165 -5.41 20.84 -15.56
CA GLN A 165 -4.35 21.54 -14.82
C GLN A 165 -4.21 23.00 -15.26
N MET A 166 -4.30 23.27 -16.55
CA MET A 166 -4.17 24.63 -17.09
C MET A 166 -5.35 25.51 -16.65
N LEU A 167 -6.59 24.99 -16.72
CA LEU A 167 -7.79 25.66 -16.21
C LEU A 167 -7.71 25.90 -14.69
N SER A 168 -7.26 24.91 -13.91
CA SER A 168 -7.07 25.06 -12.46
C SER A 168 -6.04 26.13 -12.11
N LYS A 169 -4.91 26.18 -12.82
CA LYS A 169 -3.87 27.21 -12.63
C LYS A 169 -4.36 28.60 -13.02
N MET A 170 -5.15 28.71 -14.09
CA MET A 170 -5.78 29.97 -14.51
C MET A 170 -6.77 30.48 -13.45
N MET A 171 -7.70 29.63 -12.99
CA MET A 171 -8.70 30.01 -11.98
C MET A 171 -8.07 30.41 -10.63
N LYS A 172 -7.01 29.73 -10.19
CA LYS A 172 -6.26 30.11 -8.98
C LYS A 172 -5.61 31.48 -9.12
N LYS A 173 -5.06 31.84 -10.29
CA LYS A 173 -4.43 33.16 -10.49
C LYS A 173 -5.45 34.30 -10.44
N THR A 174 -6.67 34.08 -10.92
CA THR A 174 -7.71 35.12 -10.92
C THR A 174 -8.27 35.41 -9.52
N SER A 175 -8.26 34.42 -8.61
CA SER A 175 -8.71 34.60 -7.22
C SER A 175 -7.74 35.34 -6.29
N TYR A 176 -6.48 35.54 -6.69
CA TYR A 176 -5.49 36.33 -5.91
C TYR A 176 -5.40 37.80 -6.37
N THR A 177 -6.12 38.19 -7.42
CA THR A 177 -6.07 39.53 -8.02
C THR A 177 -7.35 40.35 -7.78
N SER A 178 -8.13 40.03 -6.74
CA SER A 178 -9.31 40.80 -6.33
C SER A 178 -9.21 41.22 -4.87
#